data_AF-A0A7J8WXK1-F1
#
_entry.id   AF-A0A7J8WXK1-F1
#
_cell.length_a   1.000
_cell.length_b   1.000
_cell.length_c   1.000
_cell.angle_alpha   90.00
_cell.angle_beta   90.00
_cell.angle_gamma   90.00
#
_symmetry.space_group_name_H-M   'P 1'
#
loop_
_entity.id
_entity.type
_entity.pdbx_description
1 polymer ?
#
loop_
_entity_poly.entity_id
_entity_poly.type
_entity_poly.pdbx_seq_one_letter_code
_entity_poly.pdbx_strand_id
1 'polypeptide(L)'
;VRRILAIPLTSSTQTDEAVWQRDNTGVYTNKSGYKWLVTKDLDLLGDNLTTHSTLLKVFYTKMWNLTILSKTRIPIWRIANGFLPTLQTFKVRRLAVDSPCPICQTEEESVEH
;
A
#
# COMPACT_ATOMS: atom_id res chain seq x y z
N VAL A 1 -34.82 35.19 -2.09
CA VAL A 1 -34.01 36.10 -2.92
C VAL A 1 -33.37 37.24 -2.12
N ARG A 2 -34.13 38.08 -1.39
CA ARG A 2 -33.59 39.25 -0.63
C ARG A 2 -32.45 38.95 0.36
N ARG A 3 -32.41 37.75 0.96
CA ARG A 3 -31.37 37.37 1.95
C ARG A 3 -30.00 37.08 1.34
N ILE A 4 -29.94 36.64 0.08
CA ILE A 4 -28.68 36.33 -0.62
C ILE A 4 -27.97 37.62 -1.01
N LEU A 5 -28.73 38.65 -1.40
CA LEU A 5 -28.21 39.97 -1.78
C LEU A 5 -27.71 40.81 -0.59
N ALA A 6 -28.02 40.40 0.64
CA ALA A 6 -27.60 41.10 1.87
C ALA A 6 -26.22 40.64 2.36
N ILE A 7 -25.62 39.62 1.74
CA ILE A 7 -24.28 39.14 2.09
C ILE A 7 -23.28 40.13 1.49
N PRO A 8 -22.50 40.86 2.31
CA PRO A 8 -21.49 41.77 1.80
C PRO A 8 -20.43 40.96 1.07
N LEU A 9 -20.28 41.21 -0.24
CA LEU A 9 -19.18 40.67 -1.03
C LEU A 9 -17.92 41.43 -0.61
N THR A 10 -17.00 40.73 0.03
CA THR A 10 -15.69 41.28 0.35
C THR A 10 -14.96 41.54 -0.98
N SER A 11 -14.49 42.77 -1.20
CA SER A 11 -13.65 43.13 -2.36
C SER A 11 -12.21 42.65 -2.21
N SER A 12 -12.01 41.55 -1.47
CA SER A 12 -10.69 41.02 -1.19
C SER A 12 -10.18 40.32 -2.43
N THR A 13 -9.13 40.85 -3.04
CA THR A 13 -8.37 40.21 -4.12
C THR A 13 -7.47 39.11 -3.56
N GLN A 14 -7.99 38.28 -2.65
CA GLN A 14 -7.24 37.16 -2.12
C GLN A 14 -7.34 36.02 -3.13
N THR A 15 -6.20 35.63 -3.67
CA THR A 15 -6.10 34.50 -4.60
C THR A 15 -6.44 33.22 -3.86
N ASP A 16 -7.25 32.36 -4.48
CA ASP A 16 -7.55 31.03 -3.94
C ASP A 16 -6.25 30.24 -3.72
N GLU A 17 -6.09 29.68 -2.52
CA GLU A 17 -4.95 28.82 -2.18
C GLU A 17 -5.42 27.38 -1.99
N ALA A 18 -4.63 26.44 -2.52
CA ALA A 18 -4.89 25.02 -2.34
C ALA A 18 -4.49 24.59 -0.91
N VAL A 19 -5.48 24.26 -0.08
CA VAL A 19 -5.27 23.82 1.30
C VAL A 19 -5.47 22.30 1.42
N TRP A 20 -4.50 21.63 2.04
CA TRP A 20 -4.60 20.21 2.33
C TRP A 20 -5.57 19.95 3.49
N GLN A 21 -6.77 19.43 3.17
CA GLN A 21 -7.85 19.22 4.14
C GLN A 21 -7.56 18.12 5.19
N ARG A 22 -6.60 17.22 4.94
CA ARG A 22 -6.45 15.99 5.75
C ARG A 22 -5.53 16.12 6.95
N ASP A 23 -4.83 17.25 7.11
CA ASP A 23 -4.07 17.57 8.31
C ASP A 23 -4.39 18.99 8.77
N ASN A 24 -4.27 19.23 10.09
CA ASN A 24 -4.56 20.52 10.73
C ASN A 24 -3.60 21.65 10.33
N THR A 25 -2.50 21.32 9.62
CA THR A 25 -1.53 22.29 9.15
C THR A 25 -1.95 22.96 7.84
N GLY A 26 -2.90 22.38 7.10
CA GLY A 26 -3.29 22.87 5.78
C GLY A 26 -2.23 22.69 4.69
N VAL A 27 -1.05 22.15 5.02
CA VAL A 27 0.08 21.98 4.10
C VAL A 27 0.22 20.51 3.70
N TYR A 28 0.32 20.25 2.40
CA TYR A 28 0.59 18.91 1.89
C TYR A 28 2.02 18.48 2.17
N THR A 29 2.19 17.25 2.66
CA THR A 29 3.49 16.60 2.79
C THR A 29 3.38 15.18 2.26
N ASN A 30 4.49 14.60 1.78
CA ASN A 30 4.49 13.20 1.35
C ASN A 30 4.00 12.25 2.46
N LYS A 31 4.32 12.58 3.72
CA LYS A 31 3.86 11.84 4.89
C LYS A 31 2.33 11.92 5.06
N SER A 32 1.75 13.11 4.90
CA SER A 32 0.30 13.31 5.04
C SER A 32 -0.49 12.68 3.89
N GLY A 33 0.03 12.80 2.67
CA GLY A 33 -0.53 12.12 1.50
C GLY A 33 -0.51 10.59 1.64
N TYR A 34 0.64 10.01 2.04
CA TYR A 34 0.75 8.56 2.23
C TYR A 34 -0.15 8.06 3.35
N LYS A 35 -0.18 8.77 4.49
CA LYS A 35 -1.07 8.44 5.60
C LYS A 35 -2.53 8.40 5.14
N TRP A 36 -2.96 9.41 4.39
CA TRP A 36 -4.33 9.48 3.85
C TRP A 36 -4.64 8.31 2.92
N LEU A 37 -3.76 8.00 1.97
CA LEU A 37 -3.92 6.86 1.05
C LEU A 37 -4.10 5.54 1.81
N VAL A 38 -3.22 5.27 2.77
CA VAL A 38 -3.28 4.04 3.58
C VAL A 38 -4.59 3.94 4.35
N THR A 39 -5.03 5.04 5.00
CA THR A 39 -6.32 5.05 5.71
C THR A 39 -7.51 4.91 4.77
N LYS A 40 -7.47 5.54 3.59
CA LYS A 40 -8.57 5.46 2.62
C LYS A 40 -8.72 4.05 2.06
N ASP A 41 -7.62 3.38 1.75
CA ASP A 41 -7.66 1.98 1.31
C ASP A 41 -8.21 1.07 2.42
N LEU A 42 -7.86 1.32 3.68
CA LEU A 42 -8.44 0.64 4.85
C LEU A 42 -9.96 0.86 4.96
N ASP A 43 -10.43 2.09 4.78
CA ASP A 43 -11.86 2.43 4.86
C ASP A 43 -12.67 1.81 3.70
N LEU A 44 -12.08 1.70 2.50
CA LEU A 44 -12.72 1.11 1.32
C LEU A 44 -12.84 -0.42 1.38
N LEU A 45 -12.03 -1.09 2.20
CA LEU A 45 -11.94 -2.55 2.29
C LEU A 45 -12.65 -3.13 3.54
N GLY A 46 -13.18 -2.27 4.42
CA GLY A 46 -13.94 -2.66 5.61
C GLY A 46 -13.12 -3.40 6.68
N ASP A 47 -13.78 -3.76 7.80
CA ASP A 47 -13.20 -4.43 8.98
C ASP A 47 -12.37 -5.71 8.70
N ASN A 48 -12.48 -6.22 7.48
CA ASN A 48 -11.78 -7.39 6.97
C ASN A 48 -10.25 -7.18 6.91
N LEU A 49 -9.80 -5.93 6.72
CA LEU A 49 -8.38 -5.59 6.70
C LEU A 49 -7.79 -5.30 8.07
N THR A 50 -8.57 -4.89 9.07
CA THR A 50 -8.03 -4.59 10.41
C THR A 50 -7.56 -5.87 11.09
N THR A 51 -8.31 -6.96 10.91
CA THR A 51 -7.92 -8.30 11.36
C THR A 51 -6.74 -8.85 10.56
N HIS A 52 -6.75 -8.74 9.23
CA HIS A 52 -5.63 -9.19 8.39
C HIS A 52 -4.33 -8.40 8.66
N SER A 53 -4.42 -7.08 8.83
CA SER A 53 -3.29 -6.20 9.16
C SER A 53 -2.71 -6.49 10.54
N THR A 54 -3.55 -6.75 11.54
CA THR A 54 -3.08 -7.14 12.88
C THR A 54 -2.42 -8.53 12.87
N LEU A 55 -2.99 -9.50 12.15
CA LEU A 55 -2.39 -10.83 11.98
C LEU A 55 -1.03 -10.75 11.28
N LEU A 56 -0.91 -10.00 10.18
CA LEU A 56 0.35 -9.77 9.49
C LEU A 56 1.38 -9.07 10.40
N LYS A 57 0.96 -8.08 11.18
CA LYS A 57 1.83 -7.40 12.14
C LYS A 57 2.36 -8.38 13.19
N VAL A 58 1.50 -9.24 13.74
CA VAL A 58 1.91 -10.29 14.70
C VAL A 58 2.85 -11.29 14.04
N PHE A 59 2.54 -11.75 12.82
CA PHE A 59 3.37 -12.67 12.04
C PHE A 59 4.77 -12.10 11.82
N TYR A 60 4.89 -10.88 11.28
CA TYR A 60 6.19 -10.26 11.04
C TYR A 60 6.94 -9.99 12.34
N THR A 61 6.26 -9.57 13.41
CA THR A 61 6.90 -9.37 14.72
C THR A 61 7.51 -10.68 15.22
N LYS A 62 6.76 -11.79 15.15
CA LYS A 62 7.28 -13.12 15.52
C LYS A 62 8.44 -13.54 14.61
N MET A 63 8.30 -13.39 13.30
CA MET A 63 9.33 -13.74 12.31
C MET A 63 10.65 -13.01 12.57
N TRP A 64 10.61 -11.70 12.84
CA TRP A 64 11.82 -10.91 13.12
C TRP A 64 12.47 -11.24 14.47
N ASN A 65 11.68 -11.70 15.44
CA ASN A 65 12.16 -12.13 16.75
C ASN A 65 12.72 -13.56 16.79
N LEU A 66 12.62 -14.32 15.69
CA LEU A 66 13.25 -15.64 15.62
C LEU A 66 14.77 -15.52 15.72
N THR A 67 15.37 -16.36 16.56
CA THR A 67 16.83 -16.53 16.73
C THR A 67 17.43 -17.34 15.57
N ILE A 68 17.08 -16.97 14.34
CA ILE A 68 17.66 -17.52 13.11
C ILE A 68 18.85 -16.68 12.66
N LEU A 69 19.72 -17.29 11.84
CA LEU A 69 20.82 -16.59 11.18
C LEU A 69 20.29 -15.34 10.47
N SER A 70 20.92 -14.20 10.73
CA SER A 70 20.53 -12.91 10.14
C SER A 70 20.43 -12.97 8.61
N LYS A 71 21.27 -13.80 7.96
CA LYS A 71 21.31 -14.02 6.52
C LYS A 71 20.03 -14.64 5.93
N THR A 72 19.27 -15.42 6.71
CA THR A 72 18.06 -16.10 6.20
C THR A 72 16.78 -15.30 6.42
N ARG A 73 16.81 -14.25 7.26
CA ARG A 73 15.65 -13.40 7.55
C ARG A 73 15.11 -12.71 6.30
N ILE A 74 15.99 -12.13 5.48
CA ILE A 74 15.59 -11.41 4.26
C ILE A 74 14.99 -12.38 3.22
N PRO A 75 15.62 -13.53 2.90
CA PRO A 75 14.99 -14.55 2.07
C PRO A 75 13.60 -14.94 2.57
N ILE A 76 13.45 -15.34 3.82
CA ILE A 76 12.15 -15.75 4.39
C ILE A 76 11.10 -14.65 4.26
N TRP A 77 11.46 -13.40 4.55
CA TRP A 77 10.58 -12.26 4.34
C TRP A 77 10.16 -12.11 2.87
N ARG A 78 11.09 -12.28 1.92
CA ARG A 78 10.76 -12.26 0.48
C ARG A 78 9.82 -13.40 0.09
N ILE A 79 10.02 -14.61 0.62
CA ILE A 79 9.14 -15.75 0.39
C ILE A 79 7.73 -15.44 0.91
N ALA A 80 7.61 -15.01 2.15
CA ALA A 80 6.33 -14.71 2.79
C ALA A 80 5.53 -13.60 2.09
N ASN A 81 6.20 -12.72 1.34
CA ASN A 81 5.56 -11.65 0.57
C ASN A 81 5.41 -11.97 -0.93
N GLY A 82 5.80 -13.16 -1.40
CA GLY A 82 5.78 -13.48 -2.83
C GLY A 82 6.72 -12.60 -3.68
N PHE A 83 7.86 -12.19 -3.11
CA PHE A 83 8.87 -11.39 -3.80
C PHE A 83 10.03 -12.22 -4.38
N LEU A 84 9.90 -13.54 -4.39
CA LEU A 84 10.81 -14.37 -5.18
C LEU A 84 10.59 -14.09 -6.68
N PRO A 85 11.66 -14.03 -7.47
CA PRO A 85 11.55 -13.80 -8.91
C PRO A 85 11.10 -15.08 -9.64
N THR A 86 9.89 -15.56 -9.32
CA THR A 86 9.28 -16.71 -10.00
C THR A 86 8.56 -16.25 -11.27
N LEU A 87 8.44 -17.12 -12.28
CA LEU A 87 7.66 -16.81 -13.50
C LEU A 87 6.21 -16.46 -13.18
N GLN A 88 5.61 -17.13 -12.18
CA GLN A 88 4.29 -16.78 -11.68
C GLN A 88 4.23 -15.32 -11.20
N THR A 89 5.25 -14.85 -10.47
CA THR A 89 5.31 -13.45 -9.99
C THR A 89 5.48 -12.46 -11.15
N PHE A 90 6.27 -12.82 -12.17
CA PHE A 90 6.41 -12.00 -13.37
C PHE A 90 5.11 -11.92 -14.17
N LYS A 91 4.37 -13.03 -14.28
CA LYS A 91 3.06 -13.08 -14.94
C LYS A 91 2.02 -12.21 -14.24
N VAL A 92 1.91 -12.30 -12.91
CA VAL A 92 1.02 -11.43 -12.12
C VAL A 92 1.33 -9.95 -12.36
N ARG A 93 2.61 -9.62 -12.53
CA ARG A 93 3.07 -8.26 -12.84
C ARG A 93 3.03 -7.89 -14.33
N ARG A 94 2.56 -8.80 -15.20
CA ARG A 94 2.51 -8.65 -16.66
C ARG A 94 3.88 -8.38 -17.30
N LEU A 95 4.94 -8.90 -16.69
CA LEU A 95 6.33 -8.75 -17.14
C LEU A 95 6.84 -9.95 -17.94
N ALA A 96 6.11 -11.08 -17.93
CA ALA A 96 6.47 -12.29 -18.68
C ALA A 96 5.24 -12.89 -19.37
N VAL A 97 5.50 -13.61 -20.47
CA VAL A 97 4.52 -14.42 -21.20
C VAL A 97 4.45 -15.80 -20.56
N ASP A 98 3.28 -16.44 -20.65
CA ASP A 98 3.05 -17.81 -20.17
C ASP A 98 4.13 -18.75 -20.72
N SER A 99 5.04 -19.14 -19.84
CA SER A 99 6.12 -20.05 -20.13
C SER A 99 6.21 -21.07 -19.00
N PRO A 100 6.40 -22.36 -19.32
CA PRO A 100 6.64 -23.37 -18.31
C PRO A 100 7.98 -23.11 -17.61
N CYS A 101 8.15 -23.67 -16.41
CA CYS A 101 9.38 -23.59 -15.64
C CYS A 101 10.59 -23.97 -16.53
N PRO A 102 11.66 -23.17 -16.56
CA PRO A 102 12.80 -23.40 -17.45
C PRO A 102 13.56 -24.69 -17.13
N ILE A 103 13.33 -25.27 -15.95
CA ILE A 103 14.00 -26.47 -15.45
C ILE A 103 13.20 -27.72 -15.80
N CYS A 104 11.94 -27.80 -15.36
CA CYS A 104 11.13 -29.02 -15.54
C CYS A 104 10.29 -29.00 -16.82
N GLN A 105 10.11 -27.82 -17.45
CA GLN A 105 9.31 -27.58 -18.66
C GLN A 105 7.87 -28.12 -18.63
N THR A 106 7.36 -28.47 -17.45
CA THR A 106 6.09 -29.18 -17.30
C THR A 106 5.03 -28.33 -16.60
N GLU A 107 5.40 -27.65 -15.52
CA GLU A 107 4.50 -26.80 -14.74
C GLU A 107 5.03 -25.35 -14.67
N GLU A 108 4.21 -24.42 -14.20
CA GLU A 108 4.60 -23.02 -14.01
C GLU A 108 5.52 -22.87 -12.79
N GLU A 109 6.61 -22.11 -12.93
CA GLU A 109 7.53 -21.84 -11.80
C GLU A 109 6.83 -21.00 -10.73
N SER A 110 6.65 -21.61 -9.56
CA SER A 110 5.96 -21.01 -8.41
C SER A 110 6.91 -20.91 -7.22
N VAL A 111 6.46 -20.38 -6.08
CA VAL A 111 7.31 -20.38 -4.88
C VAL A 111 7.54 -21.80 -4.35
N GLU A 112 6.62 -22.72 -4.65
CA GLU A 112 6.63 -24.12 -4.17
C GLU A 112 7.15 -25.11 -5.22
N HIS A 113 7.22 -24.70 -6.49
CA HIS A 113 7.57 -25.48 -7.67
C HIS A 113 8.81 -24.89 -8.34
#